data_AF-S8CZ98-F1
#
_entry.id   AF-S8CZ98-F1
#
_cell.length_a   1.000
_cell.length_b   1.000
_cell.length_c   1.000
_cell.angle_alpha   90.00
_cell.angle_beta   90.00
_cell.angle_gamma   90.00
#
_symmetry.space_group_name_H-M   'P 1'
#
loop_
_entity.id
_entity.type
_entity.pdbx_description
1 polymer ?
#
loop_
_entity_poly.entity_id
_entity_poly.type
_entity_poly.pdbx_seq_one_letter_code
_entity_poly.pdbx_strand_id
1 'polypeptide(L)'
;CCRLCDRFRVSLLSRWKQRGMYATCIWIVQLLLVVSKRDSMFVYVPEYYLETLVDMFHVLRKSDPPFFPASLFIKQGLASFVTFIATHFDDPRISSAELKDLLLHSISVLVQYKEFLAVFECNEAAKSHMPKALLSAFNNRSWITVTDILLRLCKGSSLYSANHRGESSSSSAVFQKLLREACTNDVELFSTFLNCLFNTLSWSMTEFSVSISEMQDNCKLMESQKRKCGIIFDLSYNLVRVLEFCTRHVPQAFVSGSDVNLRRLAELIVFILNNLIRSFDPEFLDITLRRPGLSPEKVNTGMILSPLAVIILNLMDAYQERNNDNDIVAVFDSMECADTILIGFRSLLLDQNWVTFSDGKGDEESTTKLENFWSILMCRQSESEAARKQQVETEDDQACCCCICYANRATARFLPCSHVSCHGCISRHLLNCHRCFFCNCIVCDVVLQGVGVEEELKKSDD
;
A
#
# COMPACT_ATOMS: atom_id res chain seq x y z
N CYS A 1 43.56 -15.61 3.89
CA CYS A 1 42.40 -15.91 3.03
C CYS A 1 42.24 -15.01 1.79
N CYS A 2 42.65 -13.74 1.77
CA CYS A 2 42.35 -12.83 0.65
C CYS A 2 43.02 -13.20 -0.70
N ARG A 3 44.24 -13.75 -0.71
CA ARG A 3 44.97 -14.06 -1.96
C ARG A 3 44.45 -15.27 -2.76
N LEU A 4 43.71 -16.18 -2.12
CA LEU A 4 43.04 -17.30 -2.81
C LEU A 4 41.77 -16.82 -3.53
N CYS A 5 41.10 -15.79 -2.99
CA CYS A 5 39.88 -15.21 -3.55
C CYS A 5 40.15 -14.47 -4.87
N ASP A 6 41.30 -13.80 -5.01
CA ASP A 6 41.66 -13.11 -6.26
C ASP A 6 41.98 -14.07 -7.41
N ARG A 7 42.65 -15.20 -7.14
CA ARG A 7 42.90 -16.23 -8.18
C ARG A 7 41.61 -16.95 -8.60
N PHE A 8 40.69 -17.20 -7.66
CA PHE A 8 39.36 -17.73 -7.98
C PHE A 8 38.52 -16.73 -8.78
N ARG A 9 38.54 -15.45 -8.39
CA ARG A 9 37.92 -14.35 -9.15
C ARG A 9 38.49 -14.26 -10.56
N VAL A 10 39.80 -14.25 -10.74
CA VAL A 10 40.45 -14.16 -12.07
C VAL A 10 40.21 -15.42 -12.94
N SER A 11 40.12 -16.61 -12.33
CA SER A 11 39.84 -17.87 -13.04
C SER A 11 38.37 -18.00 -13.47
N LEU A 12 37.41 -17.59 -12.64
CA LEU A 12 35.97 -17.69 -12.94
C LEU A 12 35.43 -16.47 -13.71
N LEU A 13 36.05 -15.29 -13.57
CA LEU A 13 35.64 -14.03 -14.19
C LEU A 13 36.59 -13.60 -15.32
N SER A 14 37.16 -14.56 -16.06
CA SER A 14 37.89 -14.20 -17.28
C SER A 14 36.94 -13.57 -18.29
N ARG A 15 37.42 -12.57 -19.05
CA ARG A 15 36.58 -11.85 -20.02
C ARG A 15 35.85 -12.77 -21.00
N TRP A 16 36.49 -13.86 -21.46
CA TRP A 16 35.85 -14.80 -22.38
C TRP A 16 34.74 -15.62 -21.72
N LYS A 17 34.89 -16.01 -20.44
CA LYS A 17 33.83 -16.70 -19.69
C LYS A 17 32.64 -15.79 -19.49
N GLN A 18 32.88 -14.53 -19.15
CA GLN A 18 31.82 -13.53 -19.02
C GLN A 18 31.13 -13.24 -20.37
N ARG A 19 31.86 -13.25 -21.51
CA ARG A 19 31.25 -13.22 -22.87
C ARG A 19 30.33 -14.42 -23.09
N GLY A 20 30.82 -15.61 -22.76
CA GLY A 20 30.06 -16.86 -22.88
C GLY A 20 28.79 -16.83 -22.03
N MET A 21 28.91 -16.48 -20.75
CA MET A 21 27.76 -16.33 -19.84
C MET A 21 26.74 -15.31 -20.36
N TYR A 22 27.20 -14.17 -20.88
CA TYR A 22 26.31 -13.17 -21.47
C TYR A 22 25.60 -13.71 -22.70
N ALA A 23 26.31 -14.34 -23.64
CA ALA A 23 25.71 -14.95 -24.82
C ALA A 23 24.67 -16.03 -24.44
N THR A 24 24.99 -16.88 -23.47
CA THR A 24 24.06 -17.87 -22.91
C THR A 24 22.86 -17.20 -22.26
N CYS A 25 23.04 -16.16 -21.46
CA CYS A 25 21.96 -15.41 -20.84
C CYS A 25 21.00 -14.86 -21.89
N ILE A 26 21.50 -14.15 -22.91
CA ILE A 26 20.67 -13.59 -23.98
C ILE A 26 19.96 -14.70 -24.77
N TRP A 27 20.66 -15.79 -25.07
CA TRP A 27 20.06 -16.93 -25.76
C TRP A 27 18.94 -17.58 -24.95
N ILE A 28 19.13 -17.78 -23.64
CA ILE A 28 18.10 -18.34 -22.76
C ILE A 28 16.89 -17.40 -22.68
N VAL A 29 17.07 -16.09 -22.49
CA VAL A 29 15.94 -15.13 -22.49
C VAL A 29 15.16 -15.24 -23.79
N GLN A 30 15.84 -15.23 -24.93
CA GLN A 30 15.19 -15.30 -26.24
C GLN A 30 14.46 -16.63 -26.44
N LEU A 31 15.08 -17.75 -26.02
CA LEU A 31 14.43 -19.05 -26.03
C LEU A 31 13.16 -19.04 -25.20
N LEU A 32 13.24 -18.58 -23.95
CA LEU A 32 12.09 -18.53 -23.05
C LEU A 32 10.97 -17.63 -23.59
N LEU A 33 11.30 -16.47 -24.17
CA LEU A 33 10.32 -15.58 -24.83
C LEU A 33 9.66 -16.20 -26.06
N VAL A 34 10.36 -17.05 -26.81
CA VAL A 34 9.79 -17.74 -27.97
C VAL A 34 8.92 -18.91 -27.51
N VAL A 35 9.40 -19.69 -26.54
CA VAL A 35 8.67 -20.83 -25.99
C VAL A 35 7.42 -20.37 -25.23
N SER A 36 7.46 -19.22 -24.55
CA SER A 36 6.30 -18.69 -23.82
C SER A 36 5.16 -18.22 -24.71
N LYS A 37 5.39 -18.01 -26.01
CA LYS A 37 4.35 -17.80 -27.02
C LYS A 37 3.66 -19.10 -27.48
N ARG A 38 4.16 -20.26 -27.05
CA ARG A 38 3.61 -21.59 -27.35
C ARG A 38 3.07 -22.19 -26.05
N ASP A 39 1.81 -21.89 -25.74
CA ASP A 39 1.20 -22.15 -24.43
C ASP A 39 1.41 -23.57 -23.88
N SER A 40 1.30 -24.59 -24.73
CA SER A 40 1.44 -25.99 -24.32
C SER A 40 2.87 -26.40 -23.97
N MET A 41 3.89 -25.67 -24.42
CA MET A 41 5.30 -26.06 -24.26
C MET A 41 5.97 -25.38 -23.08
N PHE A 42 5.49 -24.20 -22.68
CA PHE A 42 6.13 -23.39 -21.64
C PHE A 42 6.08 -24.04 -20.25
N VAL A 43 4.98 -24.76 -19.95
CA VAL A 43 4.80 -25.47 -18.67
C VAL A 43 5.83 -26.60 -18.48
N TYR A 44 6.38 -27.14 -19.55
CA TYR A 44 7.38 -28.22 -19.50
C TYR A 44 8.83 -27.72 -19.44
N VAL A 45 9.04 -26.41 -19.47
CA VAL A 45 10.39 -25.84 -19.37
C VAL A 45 10.93 -26.07 -17.95
N PRO A 46 12.11 -26.71 -17.79
CA PRO A 46 12.69 -26.91 -16.47
C PRO A 46 13.01 -25.59 -15.76
N GLU A 47 12.66 -25.53 -14.47
CA GLU A 47 12.86 -24.36 -13.58
C GLU A 47 14.30 -23.82 -13.62
N TYR A 48 15.26 -24.74 -13.71
CA TYR A 48 16.69 -24.44 -13.80
C TYR A 48 17.05 -23.43 -14.90
N TYR A 49 16.34 -23.42 -16.04
CA TYR A 49 16.62 -22.44 -17.10
C TYR A 49 16.31 -21.01 -16.66
N LEU A 50 15.24 -20.83 -15.88
CA LEU A 50 14.82 -19.53 -15.37
C LEU A 50 15.72 -19.08 -14.23
N GLU A 51 16.03 -19.97 -13.27
CA GLU A 51 16.95 -19.68 -12.17
C GLU A 51 18.32 -19.26 -12.70
N THR A 52 18.90 -20.11 -13.56
CA THR A 52 20.22 -19.86 -14.15
C THR A 52 20.22 -18.56 -14.94
N LEU A 53 19.14 -18.26 -15.67
CA LEU A 53 19.00 -17.00 -16.39
C LEU A 53 19.11 -15.80 -15.44
N VAL A 54 18.29 -15.78 -14.38
CA VAL A 54 18.24 -14.65 -13.44
C VAL A 54 19.58 -14.51 -12.70
N ASP A 55 20.17 -15.62 -12.26
CA ASP A 55 21.45 -15.63 -11.57
C ASP A 55 22.58 -15.13 -12.47
N MET A 56 22.69 -15.65 -13.70
CA MET A 56 23.67 -15.17 -14.66
C MET A 56 23.52 -13.68 -14.92
N PHE A 57 22.28 -13.20 -15.09
CA PHE A 57 21.99 -11.79 -15.31
C PHE A 57 22.49 -10.92 -14.14
N HIS A 58 22.16 -11.27 -12.88
CA HIS A 58 22.56 -10.47 -11.72
C HIS A 58 24.05 -10.58 -11.40
N VAL A 59 24.68 -11.74 -11.64
CA VAL A 59 26.14 -11.91 -11.50
C VAL A 59 26.88 -11.03 -12.51
N LEU A 60 26.43 -11.00 -13.77
CA LEU A 60 27.01 -10.14 -14.81
C LEU A 60 26.83 -8.65 -14.45
N ARG A 61 25.64 -8.27 -13.97
CA ARG A 61 25.33 -6.89 -13.53
C ARG A 61 26.20 -6.42 -12.35
N LYS A 62 26.49 -7.30 -11.39
CA LYS A 62 27.26 -7.01 -10.17
C LYS A 62 28.77 -7.24 -10.32
N SER A 63 29.25 -7.60 -11.51
CA SER A 63 30.67 -7.94 -11.73
C SER A 63 31.60 -6.74 -11.48
N ASP A 64 32.70 -6.98 -10.76
CA ASP A 64 33.77 -6.01 -10.48
C ASP A 64 35.14 -6.62 -10.83
N PRO A 65 35.88 -6.10 -11.82
CA PRO A 65 35.56 -4.93 -12.65
C PRO A 65 34.34 -5.19 -13.57
N PRO A 66 33.56 -4.14 -13.91
CA PRO A 66 32.38 -4.28 -14.76
C PRO A 66 32.78 -4.88 -16.10
N PHE A 67 32.19 -6.03 -16.43
CA PHE A 67 32.53 -6.75 -17.65
C PHE A 67 32.16 -5.98 -18.94
N PHE A 68 31.10 -5.16 -18.88
CA PHE A 68 30.67 -4.25 -19.93
C PHE A 68 30.40 -2.85 -19.36
N PRO A 69 30.60 -1.76 -20.12
CA PRO A 69 29.91 -0.51 -19.82
C PRO A 69 28.40 -0.76 -19.93
N ALA A 70 27.61 -0.25 -18.98
CA ALA A 70 26.15 -0.45 -18.89
C ALA A 70 25.43 -0.20 -20.23
N SER A 71 25.96 0.68 -21.06
CA SER A 71 25.47 1.04 -22.39
C SER A 71 25.34 -0.13 -23.39
N LEU A 72 26.17 -1.18 -23.31
CA LEU A 72 26.07 -2.35 -24.21
C LEU A 72 25.05 -3.38 -23.72
N PHE A 73 24.96 -3.56 -22.40
CA PHE A 73 23.95 -4.40 -21.76
C PHE A 73 22.54 -3.84 -21.98
N ILE A 74 22.41 -2.50 -21.93
CA ILE A 74 21.17 -1.78 -22.23
C ILE A 74 20.79 -1.90 -23.71
N LYS A 75 21.76 -1.83 -24.63
CA LYS A 75 21.52 -1.88 -26.08
C LYS A 75 21.21 -3.29 -26.61
N GLN A 76 21.74 -4.34 -25.98
CA GLN A 76 21.54 -5.72 -26.43
C GLN A 76 21.16 -6.62 -25.23
N GLY A 77 19.94 -7.14 -25.23
CA GLY A 77 19.51 -8.20 -24.31
C GLY A 77 18.74 -7.77 -23.05
N LEU A 78 19.05 -6.62 -22.45
CA LEU A 78 18.28 -6.12 -21.28
C LEU A 78 16.80 -5.92 -21.61
N ALA A 79 16.48 -5.38 -22.79
CA ALA A 79 15.08 -5.21 -23.21
C ALA A 79 14.33 -6.54 -23.27
N SER A 80 14.97 -7.61 -23.77
CA SER A 80 14.39 -8.95 -23.79
C SER A 80 14.22 -9.50 -22.38
N PHE A 81 15.20 -9.31 -21.50
CA PHE A 81 15.10 -9.74 -20.10
C PHE A 81 13.97 -9.02 -19.37
N VAL A 82 13.89 -7.70 -19.50
CA VAL A 82 12.80 -6.87 -18.97
C VAL A 82 11.45 -7.32 -19.52
N THR A 83 11.35 -7.58 -20.83
CA THR A 83 10.14 -8.14 -21.44
C THR A 83 9.72 -9.42 -20.74
N PHE A 84 10.65 -10.36 -20.57
CA PHE A 84 10.38 -11.67 -19.97
C PHE A 84 9.92 -11.53 -18.51
N ILE A 85 10.71 -10.86 -17.65
CA ILE A 85 10.37 -10.73 -16.23
C ILE A 85 9.06 -9.97 -16.04
N ALA A 86 8.78 -8.91 -16.82
CA ALA A 86 7.57 -8.10 -16.66
C ALA A 86 6.29 -8.82 -17.13
N THR A 87 6.43 -9.83 -18.00
CA THR A 87 5.30 -10.62 -18.52
C THR A 87 5.06 -11.90 -17.74
N HIS A 88 6.07 -12.45 -17.07
CA HIS A 88 5.97 -13.80 -16.48
C HIS A 88 5.97 -13.86 -14.95
N PHE A 89 6.15 -12.73 -14.24
CA PHE A 89 6.22 -12.76 -12.78
C PHE A 89 4.90 -13.16 -12.08
N ASP A 90 3.75 -12.90 -12.69
CA ASP A 90 2.45 -13.39 -12.18
C ASP A 90 1.93 -14.64 -12.92
N ASP A 91 2.61 -15.06 -14.00
CA ASP A 91 2.08 -15.99 -14.99
C ASP A 91 1.63 -17.32 -14.37
N PRO A 92 0.36 -17.73 -14.53
CA PRO A 92 -0.16 -18.95 -13.92
C PRO A 92 0.53 -20.22 -14.41
N ARG A 93 1.20 -20.19 -15.57
CA ARG A 93 1.94 -21.34 -16.12
C ARG A 93 3.20 -21.65 -15.32
N ILE A 94 3.77 -20.65 -14.63
CA ILE A 94 4.89 -20.87 -13.70
C ILE A 94 4.30 -21.34 -12.37
N SER A 95 4.43 -22.63 -12.09
CA SER A 95 3.86 -23.22 -10.86
C SER A 95 4.67 -22.89 -9.61
N SER A 96 6.01 -22.81 -9.74
CA SER A 96 6.89 -22.50 -8.62
C SER A 96 6.76 -21.04 -8.22
N ALA A 97 6.26 -20.83 -7.00
CA ALA A 97 6.13 -19.50 -6.43
C ALA A 97 7.50 -18.89 -6.03
N GLU A 98 8.53 -19.72 -5.82
CA GLU A 98 9.90 -19.23 -5.61
C GLU A 98 10.46 -18.56 -6.87
N LEU A 99 10.16 -19.11 -8.06
CA LEU A 99 10.53 -18.47 -9.33
C LEU A 99 9.79 -17.16 -9.55
N LYS A 100 8.49 -17.10 -9.19
CA LYS A 100 7.73 -15.83 -9.25
C LYS A 100 8.35 -14.76 -8.34
N ASP A 101 8.73 -15.14 -7.13
CA ASP A 101 9.42 -14.24 -6.19
C ASP A 101 10.80 -13.83 -6.73
N LEU A 102 11.54 -14.73 -7.38
CA LEU A 102 12.83 -14.45 -8.02
C LEU A 102 12.69 -13.42 -9.17
N LEU A 103 11.64 -13.54 -9.98
CA LEU A 103 11.31 -12.58 -11.04
C LEU A 103 10.90 -11.22 -10.44
N LEU A 104 10.01 -11.22 -9.45
CA LEU A 104 9.60 -10.00 -8.73
C LEU A 104 10.78 -9.29 -8.07
N HIS A 105 11.66 -10.04 -7.39
CA HIS A 105 12.85 -9.47 -6.78
C HIS A 105 13.79 -8.88 -7.82
N SER A 106 13.92 -9.52 -8.99
CA SER A 106 14.69 -8.99 -10.11
C SER A 106 14.13 -7.65 -10.60
N ILE A 107 12.81 -7.51 -10.68
CA ILE A 107 12.15 -6.24 -10.98
C ILE A 107 12.46 -5.20 -9.90
N SER A 108 12.22 -5.52 -8.62
CA SER A 108 12.51 -4.65 -7.47
C SER A 108 13.93 -4.09 -7.52
N VAL A 109 14.92 -4.95 -7.78
CA VAL A 109 16.33 -4.56 -7.87
C VAL A 109 16.62 -3.66 -9.07
N LEU A 110 16.02 -3.95 -10.24
CA LEU A 110 16.28 -3.20 -11.46
C LEU A 110 15.68 -1.81 -11.44
N VAL A 111 14.44 -1.66 -10.96
CA VAL A 111 13.76 -0.35 -10.91
C VAL A 111 14.41 0.64 -9.93
N GLN A 112 15.37 0.20 -9.11
CA GLN A 112 16.14 1.08 -8.22
C GLN A 112 17.15 1.94 -8.96
N TYR A 113 17.57 1.56 -10.17
CA TYR A 113 18.55 2.30 -10.93
C TYR A 113 17.89 2.97 -12.14
N LYS A 114 18.13 4.27 -12.29
CA LYS A 114 17.55 5.10 -13.36
C LYS A 114 17.75 4.54 -14.77
N GLU A 115 18.93 3.98 -15.04
CA GLU A 115 19.26 3.41 -16.36
C GLU A 115 18.42 2.18 -16.71
N PHE A 116 18.16 1.31 -15.73
CA PHE A 116 17.33 0.13 -15.92
C PHE A 116 15.85 0.52 -15.96
N LEU A 117 15.40 1.46 -15.11
CA LEU A 117 14.02 1.96 -15.12
C LEU A 117 13.63 2.52 -16.49
N ALA A 118 14.52 3.28 -17.16
CA ALA A 118 14.28 3.79 -18.51
C ALA A 118 13.97 2.69 -19.54
N VAL A 119 14.49 1.46 -19.34
CA VAL A 119 14.17 0.33 -20.21
C VAL A 119 12.78 -0.22 -19.94
N PHE A 120 12.31 -0.22 -18.68
CA PHE A 120 10.91 -0.55 -18.38
C PHE A 120 9.96 0.47 -19.00
N GLU A 121 10.29 1.77 -18.94
CA GLU A 121 9.47 2.85 -19.53
C GLU A 121 9.36 2.75 -21.05
N CYS A 122 10.42 2.29 -21.73
CA CYS A 122 10.44 2.10 -23.17
C CYS A 122 9.88 0.73 -23.62
N ASN A 123 9.56 -0.19 -22.70
CA ASN A 123 9.16 -1.55 -23.04
C ASN A 123 7.62 -1.68 -23.08
N GLU A 124 7.07 -2.02 -24.25
CA GLU A 124 5.61 -2.15 -24.42
C GLU A 124 4.98 -3.26 -23.57
N ALA A 125 5.67 -4.39 -23.40
CA ALA A 125 5.16 -5.48 -22.58
C ALA A 125 5.13 -5.10 -21.09
N ALA A 126 6.17 -4.40 -20.61
CA ALA A 126 6.20 -3.87 -19.25
C ALA A 126 5.10 -2.82 -19.04
N LYS A 127 4.93 -1.86 -19.96
CA LYS A 127 3.88 -0.84 -19.85
C LYS A 127 2.46 -1.42 -19.84
N SER A 128 2.20 -2.44 -20.64
CA SER A 128 0.86 -3.03 -20.78
C SER A 128 0.52 -4.01 -19.66
N HIS A 129 1.46 -4.88 -19.27
CA HIS A 129 1.19 -5.97 -18.33
C HIS A 129 1.45 -5.60 -16.87
N MET A 130 2.60 -4.98 -16.61
CA MET A 130 3.13 -4.81 -15.25
C MET A 130 2.21 -4.04 -14.29
N PRO A 131 1.49 -2.96 -14.68
CA PRO A 131 0.62 -2.24 -13.75
C PRO A 131 -0.47 -3.14 -13.14
N LYS A 132 -1.22 -3.87 -13.96
CA LYS A 132 -2.28 -4.78 -13.48
C LYS A 132 -1.70 -5.97 -12.73
N ALA A 133 -0.63 -6.55 -13.26
CA ALA A 133 0.04 -7.70 -12.66
C ALA A 133 0.62 -7.39 -11.27
N LEU A 134 1.15 -6.17 -11.05
CA LEU A 134 1.64 -5.75 -9.73
C LEU A 134 0.50 -5.63 -8.72
N LEU A 135 -0.64 -5.06 -9.10
CA LEU A 135 -1.82 -4.97 -8.23
C LEU A 135 -2.34 -6.38 -7.87
N SER A 136 -2.37 -7.30 -8.84
CA SER A 136 -2.79 -8.69 -8.62
C SER A 136 -1.79 -9.50 -7.79
N ALA A 137 -0.49 -9.22 -7.92
CA ALA A 137 0.56 -9.90 -7.17
C ALA A 137 0.71 -9.39 -5.73
N PHE A 138 0.03 -8.30 -5.37
CA PHE A 138 -0.03 -7.81 -4.00
C PHE A 138 -0.89 -8.75 -3.14
N ASN A 139 -0.25 -9.74 -2.54
CA ASN A 139 -0.88 -10.76 -1.70
C ASN A 139 -0.03 -11.07 -0.46
N ASN A 140 -0.52 -11.94 0.42
CA ASN A 140 0.13 -12.29 1.69
C ASN A 140 1.59 -12.77 1.56
N ARG A 141 2.03 -13.24 0.38
CA ARG A 141 3.39 -13.73 0.14
C ARG A 141 4.33 -12.64 -0.38
N SER A 142 3.91 -11.91 -1.41
CA SER A 142 4.82 -11.06 -2.18
C SER A 142 4.64 -9.55 -1.91
N TRP A 143 3.76 -9.16 -0.98
CA TRP A 143 3.44 -7.75 -0.68
C TRP A 143 4.67 -6.90 -0.35
N ILE A 144 5.72 -7.44 0.29
CA ILE A 144 6.94 -6.67 0.62
C ILE A 144 7.65 -6.23 -0.66
N THR A 145 7.90 -7.18 -1.57
CA THR A 145 8.59 -6.91 -2.84
C THR A 145 7.75 -6.02 -3.74
N VAL A 146 6.43 -6.26 -3.81
CA VAL A 146 5.52 -5.43 -4.60
C VAL A 146 5.45 -4.01 -4.04
N THR A 147 5.39 -3.84 -2.71
CA THR A 147 5.45 -2.53 -2.05
C THR A 147 6.73 -1.78 -2.43
N ASP A 148 7.91 -2.40 -2.38
CA ASP A 148 9.16 -1.74 -2.77
C ASP A 148 9.16 -1.32 -4.25
N ILE A 149 8.64 -2.17 -5.14
CA ILE A 149 8.47 -1.83 -6.57
C ILE A 149 7.54 -0.62 -6.72
N LEU A 150 6.34 -0.68 -6.14
CA LEU A 150 5.36 0.40 -6.23
C LEU A 150 5.94 1.71 -5.69
N LEU A 151 6.63 1.68 -4.55
CA LEU A 151 7.29 2.87 -4.03
C LEU A 151 8.38 3.39 -4.96
N ARG A 152 9.18 2.54 -5.59
CA ARG A 152 10.17 2.99 -6.58
C ARG A 152 9.52 3.66 -7.78
N LEU A 153 8.43 3.09 -8.32
CA LEU A 153 7.71 3.66 -9.46
C LEU A 153 6.99 4.96 -9.08
N CYS A 154 6.39 5.00 -7.89
CA CYS A 154 5.55 6.09 -7.40
C CYS A 154 6.30 7.17 -6.60
N LYS A 155 7.60 6.99 -6.33
CA LYS A 155 8.46 8.01 -5.71
C LYS A 155 8.33 9.33 -6.49
N GLY A 156 8.28 10.47 -5.79
CA GLY A 156 8.07 11.79 -6.43
C GLY A 156 6.61 12.22 -6.63
N SER A 157 5.62 11.35 -6.36
CA SER A 157 4.20 11.76 -6.31
C SER A 157 3.78 12.38 -4.97
N SER A 158 4.61 12.26 -3.95
CA SER A 158 4.37 12.80 -2.61
C SER A 158 5.06 14.16 -2.44
N LEU A 159 4.47 15.08 -1.66
CA LEU A 159 5.16 16.31 -1.22
C LEU A 159 6.56 16.02 -0.60
N TYR A 160 6.70 14.89 0.10
CA TYR A 160 7.93 14.42 0.77
C TYR A 160 9.15 14.15 -0.13
N SER A 161 8.97 13.83 -1.41
CA SER A 161 10.08 13.30 -2.25
C SER A 161 10.73 14.33 -3.17
N ALA A 162 10.35 15.61 -3.10
CA ALA A 162 10.91 16.63 -3.98
C ALA A 162 12.36 17.01 -3.65
N ASN A 163 12.78 16.91 -2.37
CA ASN A 163 14.09 17.40 -1.89
C ASN A 163 15.09 16.35 -1.41
N HIS A 164 14.78 15.06 -1.34
CA HIS A 164 15.82 14.02 -1.29
C HIS A 164 16.40 13.77 -2.70
N ARG A 165 16.87 14.84 -3.35
CA ARG A 165 17.81 14.80 -4.51
C ARG A 165 19.25 14.52 -4.05
N GLY A 166 19.41 13.87 -2.91
CA GLY A 166 20.66 13.24 -2.48
C GLY A 166 20.58 11.76 -2.83
N GLU A 167 21.29 11.38 -3.88
CA GLU A 167 21.54 10.00 -4.33
C GLU A 167 20.35 9.26 -4.99
N SER A 168 20.39 9.26 -6.33
CA SER A 168 20.03 8.10 -7.18
C SER A 168 18.66 7.43 -7.00
N SER A 169 17.59 8.16 -6.68
CA SER A 169 16.23 7.59 -6.63
C SER A 169 15.44 7.91 -7.90
N SER A 170 15.24 6.89 -8.74
CA SER A 170 14.52 6.98 -10.02
C SER A 170 13.00 6.84 -9.82
N SER A 171 12.24 7.87 -10.16
CA SER A 171 10.78 7.84 -10.27
C SER A 171 10.34 7.71 -11.74
N SER A 172 9.13 7.16 -11.98
CA SER A 172 8.58 7.03 -13.33
C SER A 172 7.20 7.69 -13.45
N ALA A 173 7.14 8.84 -14.13
CA ALA A 173 5.88 9.46 -14.49
C ALA A 173 5.03 8.58 -15.43
N VAL A 174 5.70 7.75 -16.25
CA VAL A 174 5.04 6.79 -17.15
C VAL A 174 4.29 5.74 -16.35
N PHE A 175 4.96 5.05 -15.41
CA PHE A 175 4.30 4.03 -14.61
C PHE A 175 3.30 4.60 -13.60
N GLN A 176 3.49 5.81 -13.09
CA GLN A 176 2.47 6.48 -12.26
C GLN A 176 1.15 6.67 -13.03
N LYS A 177 1.24 7.14 -14.28
CA LYS A 177 0.06 7.28 -15.16
C LYS A 177 -0.58 5.91 -15.44
N LEU A 178 0.22 4.90 -15.77
CA LEU A 178 -0.28 3.56 -16.11
C LEU A 178 -0.90 2.85 -14.91
N LEU A 179 -0.32 2.98 -13.71
CA LEU A 179 -0.89 2.44 -12.47
C LEU A 179 -2.24 3.10 -12.16
N ARG A 180 -2.34 4.43 -12.29
CA ARG A 180 -3.61 5.14 -12.14
C ARG A 180 -4.66 4.65 -13.14
N GLU A 181 -4.29 4.49 -14.41
CA GLU A 181 -5.18 3.96 -15.44
C GLU A 181 -5.62 2.52 -15.13
N ALA A 182 -4.72 1.66 -14.67
CA ALA A 182 -5.05 0.30 -14.23
C ALA A 182 -6.06 0.31 -13.08
N CYS A 183 -5.85 1.13 -12.05
CA CYS A 183 -6.78 1.25 -10.93
C CYS A 183 -8.15 1.82 -11.33
N THR A 184 -8.19 2.76 -12.29
CA THR A 184 -9.44 3.42 -12.72
C THR A 184 -10.25 2.53 -13.67
N ASN A 185 -9.59 1.77 -14.54
CA ASN A 185 -10.25 0.93 -15.53
C ASN A 185 -10.72 -0.42 -14.95
N ASP A 186 -10.14 -0.86 -13.85
CA ASP A 186 -10.37 -2.19 -13.26
C ASP A 186 -10.71 -2.06 -11.77
N VAL A 187 -11.96 -1.65 -11.50
CA VAL A 187 -12.44 -1.30 -10.16
C VAL A 187 -12.41 -2.51 -9.21
N GLU A 188 -12.68 -3.71 -9.71
CA GLU A 188 -12.66 -4.94 -8.91
C GLU A 188 -11.24 -5.34 -8.51
N LEU A 189 -10.29 -5.28 -9.45
CA LEU A 189 -8.87 -5.49 -9.15
C LEU A 189 -8.37 -4.47 -8.12
N PHE A 190 -8.72 -3.20 -8.30
CA PHE A 190 -8.31 -2.15 -7.36
C PHE A 190 -8.95 -2.31 -5.98
N SER A 191 -10.23 -2.72 -5.91
CA SER A 191 -10.91 -3.03 -4.66
C SER A 191 -10.24 -4.19 -3.91
N THR A 192 -9.88 -5.25 -4.64
CA THR A 192 -9.15 -6.40 -4.08
C THR A 192 -7.77 -5.99 -3.56
N PHE A 193 -7.04 -5.20 -4.35
CA PHE A 193 -5.76 -4.62 -3.95
C PHE A 193 -5.88 -3.75 -2.69
N LEU A 194 -6.83 -2.81 -2.65
CA LEU A 194 -7.08 -1.95 -1.49
C LEU A 194 -7.46 -2.79 -0.27
N ASN A 195 -8.28 -3.83 -0.43
CA ASN A 195 -8.63 -4.72 0.65
C ASN A 195 -7.39 -5.39 1.26
N CYS A 196 -6.51 -5.94 0.41
CA CYS A 196 -5.26 -6.52 0.85
C CYS A 196 -4.33 -5.47 1.49
N LEU A 197 -4.22 -4.27 0.92
CA LEU A 197 -3.42 -3.17 1.46
C LEU A 197 -3.88 -2.75 2.86
N PHE A 198 -5.18 -2.52 3.05
CA PHE A 198 -5.75 -2.19 4.35
C PHE A 198 -5.47 -3.28 5.39
N ASN A 199 -5.74 -4.54 5.05
CA ASN A 199 -5.53 -5.67 5.97
C ASN A 199 -4.04 -5.83 6.33
N THR A 200 -3.14 -5.69 5.34
CA THR A 200 -1.70 -5.81 5.55
C THR A 200 -1.16 -4.68 6.42
N LEU A 201 -1.61 -3.44 6.19
CA LEU A 201 -1.21 -2.29 6.99
C LEU A 201 -1.75 -2.36 8.42
N SER A 202 -3.02 -2.75 8.62
CA SER A 202 -3.57 -3.00 9.95
C SER A 202 -2.75 -4.06 10.70
N TRP A 203 -2.44 -5.19 10.05
CA TRP A 203 -1.59 -6.24 10.64
C TRP A 203 -0.20 -5.71 11.00
N SER A 204 0.49 -5.05 10.07
CA SER A 204 1.84 -4.51 10.30
C SER A 204 1.86 -3.51 11.46
N MET A 205 0.81 -2.71 11.61
CA MET A 205 0.67 -1.75 12.71
C MET A 205 0.32 -2.41 14.05
N THR A 206 -0.46 -3.49 14.05
CA THR A 206 -0.67 -4.32 15.26
C THR A 206 0.64 -4.98 15.70
N GLU A 207 1.39 -5.59 14.79
CA GLU A 207 2.70 -6.20 15.08
C GLU A 207 3.71 -5.17 15.60
N PHE A 208 3.68 -3.96 15.05
CA PHE A 208 4.48 -2.85 15.55
C PHE A 208 4.08 -2.47 16.98
N SER A 209 2.79 -2.31 17.25
CA SER A 209 2.28 -1.98 18.59
C SER A 209 2.62 -3.07 19.61
N VAL A 210 2.51 -4.35 19.25
CA VAL A 210 2.88 -5.44 20.15
C VAL A 210 4.39 -5.43 20.39
N SER A 211 5.19 -5.28 19.33
CA SER A 211 6.65 -5.25 19.43
C SER A 211 7.16 -4.11 20.32
N ILE A 212 6.55 -2.91 20.22
CA ILE A 212 6.96 -1.77 21.05
C ILE A 212 6.54 -1.95 22.51
N SER A 213 5.34 -2.47 22.78
CA SER A 213 4.88 -2.74 24.15
C SER A 213 5.71 -3.83 24.84
N GLU A 214 6.01 -4.93 24.15
CA GLU A 214 6.89 -5.99 24.68
C GLU A 214 8.28 -5.47 25.04
N MET A 215 8.79 -4.49 24.28
CA MET A 215 10.07 -3.86 24.55
C MET A 215 10.03 -2.93 25.76
N GLN A 216 8.94 -2.19 25.96
CA GLN A 216 8.74 -1.33 27.13
C GLN A 216 8.69 -2.16 28.41
N ASP A 217 7.98 -3.29 28.38
CA ASP A 217 7.79 -4.15 29.56
C ASP A 217 9.07 -4.90 29.97
N ASN A 218 9.91 -5.30 29.02
CA ASN A 218 11.01 -6.21 29.32
C ASN A 218 12.36 -5.54 29.68
N CYS A 219 12.53 -4.22 29.51
CA CYS A 219 13.70 -3.36 29.85
C CYS A 219 15.13 -3.83 29.45
N LYS A 220 15.35 -5.13 29.19
CA LYS A 220 16.57 -5.73 28.64
C LYS A 220 16.46 -5.63 27.13
N LEU A 221 16.93 -4.49 26.62
CA LEU A 221 16.96 -4.18 25.20
C LEU A 221 17.78 -5.21 24.41
N MET A 222 17.12 -6.25 23.90
CA MET A 222 17.75 -7.17 22.96
C MET A 222 17.83 -6.49 21.60
N GLU A 223 19.05 -6.36 21.05
CA GLU A 223 19.30 -5.77 19.72
C GLU A 223 18.45 -6.43 18.61
N SER A 224 18.13 -7.71 18.78
CA SER A 224 17.25 -8.45 17.86
C SER A 224 15.80 -7.95 17.88
N GLN A 225 15.25 -7.55 19.04
CA GLN A 225 13.90 -7.00 19.16
C GLN A 225 13.82 -5.57 18.59
N LYS A 226 14.81 -4.72 18.89
CA LYS A 226 14.95 -3.40 18.27
C LYS A 226 14.96 -3.47 16.74
N ARG A 227 15.76 -4.39 16.19
CA ARG A 227 15.84 -4.58 14.74
C ARG A 227 14.51 -5.04 14.14
N LYS A 228 13.80 -5.97 14.79
CA LYS A 228 12.46 -6.43 14.34
C LYS A 228 11.46 -5.28 14.34
N CYS A 229 11.36 -4.54 15.46
CA CYS A 229 10.46 -3.39 15.59
C CYS A 229 10.74 -2.34 14.50
N GLY A 230 12.01 -1.98 14.29
CA GLY A 230 12.38 -1.05 13.22
C GLY A 230 12.07 -1.55 11.81
N ILE A 231 12.19 -2.86 11.53
CA ILE A 231 11.79 -3.42 10.23
C ILE A 231 10.28 -3.33 10.04
N ILE A 232 9.49 -3.66 11.07
CA ILE A 232 8.02 -3.58 10.99
C ILE A 232 7.57 -2.13 10.81
N PHE A 233 8.22 -1.18 11.50
CA PHE A 233 7.97 0.25 11.30
C PHE A 233 8.24 0.68 9.85
N ASP A 234 9.39 0.30 9.28
CA ASP A 234 9.74 0.59 7.88
C ASP A 234 8.70 0.01 6.90
N LEU A 235 8.21 -1.20 7.16
CA LEU A 235 7.19 -1.86 6.35
C LEU A 235 5.83 -1.12 6.46
N SER A 236 5.40 -0.79 7.68
CA SER A 236 4.19 0.00 7.92
C SER A 236 4.24 1.35 7.22
N TYR A 237 5.35 2.08 7.36
CA TYR A 237 5.59 3.34 6.65
C TYR A 237 5.44 3.16 5.14
N ASN A 238 6.11 2.17 4.57
CA ASN A 238 6.07 1.88 3.14
C ASN A 238 4.64 1.59 2.63
N LEU A 239 3.82 0.88 3.41
CA LEU A 239 2.41 0.63 3.08
C LEU A 239 1.55 1.91 3.13
N VAL A 240 1.75 2.77 4.13
CA VAL A 240 1.06 4.08 4.22
C VAL A 240 1.40 4.94 3.00
N ARG A 241 2.63 4.86 2.50
CA ARG A 241 3.09 5.58 1.31
C ARG A 241 2.46 5.08 0.01
N VAL A 242 2.17 3.78 -0.08
CA VAL A 242 1.38 3.23 -1.20
C VAL A 242 -0.08 3.70 -1.09
N LEU A 243 -0.63 3.78 0.12
CA LEU A 243 -1.98 4.30 0.36
C LEU A 243 -2.10 5.79 0.02
N GLU A 244 -1.09 6.60 0.35
CA GLU A 244 -0.98 8.00 -0.07
C GLU A 244 -1.02 8.16 -1.59
N PHE A 245 -0.32 7.29 -2.33
CA PHE A 245 -0.38 7.28 -3.78
C PHE A 245 -1.80 6.98 -4.28
N CYS A 246 -2.49 6.03 -3.66
CA CYS A 246 -3.87 5.66 -4.03
C CYS A 246 -4.83 6.83 -3.83
N THR A 247 -4.75 7.55 -2.70
CA THR A 247 -5.62 8.70 -2.41
C THR A 247 -5.31 9.90 -3.29
N ARG A 248 -4.05 10.07 -3.71
CA ARG A 248 -3.65 11.14 -4.65
C ARG A 248 -4.16 10.90 -6.07
N HIS A 249 -3.98 9.69 -6.59
CA HIS A 249 -4.22 9.40 -8.03
C HIS A 249 -5.59 8.81 -8.32
N VAL A 250 -6.22 8.18 -7.34
CA VAL A 250 -7.55 7.57 -7.45
C VAL A 250 -8.45 8.01 -6.29
N PRO A 251 -8.58 9.33 -6.02
CA PRO A 251 -9.37 9.82 -4.88
C PRO A 251 -10.86 9.42 -4.98
N GLN A 252 -11.38 9.27 -6.19
CA GLN A 252 -12.77 8.92 -6.47
C GLN A 252 -13.18 7.56 -5.86
N ALA A 253 -12.24 6.64 -5.67
CA ALA A 253 -12.50 5.36 -5.00
C ALA A 253 -12.82 5.51 -3.49
N PHE A 254 -12.59 6.70 -2.92
CA PHE A 254 -12.87 7.02 -1.53
C PHE A 254 -14.01 8.04 -1.40
N VAL A 255 -14.05 9.06 -2.25
CA VAL A 255 -15.02 10.18 -2.12
C VAL A 255 -16.36 9.96 -2.85
N SER A 256 -16.45 8.97 -3.74
CA SER A 256 -17.64 8.73 -4.57
C SER A 256 -18.25 7.35 -4.33
N GLY A 257 -19.57 7.20 -4.53
CA GLY A 257 -20.25 5.92 -4.36
C GLY A 257 -20.36 5.50 -2.89
N SER A 258 -20.10 4.22 -2.60
CA SER A 258 -20.18 3.72 -1.21
C SER A 258 -19.05 4.26 -0.34
N ASP A 259 -19.39 4.75 0.85
CA ASP A 259 -18.45 5.25 1.86
C ASP A 259 -17.56 4.18 2.53
N VAL A 260 -17.66 2.90 2.14
CA VAL A 260 -16.92 1.78 2.75
C VAL A 260 -15.41 2.00 2.74
N ASN A 261 -14.83 2.42 1.62
CA ASN A 261 -13.39 2.68 1.54
C ASN A 261 -12.97 3.88 2.38
N LEU A 262 -13.79 4.92 2.44
CA LEU A 262 -13.53 6.12 3.24
C LEU A 262 -13.61 5.81 4.74
N ARG A 263 -14.63 5.06 5.18
CA ARG A 263 -14.74 4.60 6.58
C ARG A 263 -13.54 3.74 6.97
N ARG A 264 -13.16 2.76 6.14
CA ARG A 264 -11.98 1.92 6.40
C ARG A 264 -10.69 2.75 6.47
N LEU A 265 -10.55 3.75 5.61
CA LEU A 265 -9.39 4.65 5.60
C LEU A 265 -9.35 5.51 6.87
N ALA A 266 -10.46 6.13 7.25
CA ALA A 266 -10.55 6.95 8.44
C ALA A 266 -10.30 6.12 9.72
N GLU A 267 -10.91 4.93 9.83
CA GLU A 267 -10.64 4.01 10.94
C GLU A 267 -9.17 3.61 11.02
N LEU A 268 -8.55 3.33 9.87
CA LEU A 268 -7.13 2.99 9.81
C LEU A 268 -6.25 4.15 10.25
N ILE A 269 -6.54 5.38 9.81
CA ILE A 269 -5.82 6.58 10.24
C ILE A 269 -5.94 6.74 11.75
N VAL A 270 -7.15 6.69 12.30
CA VAL A 270 -7.41 6.81 13.74
C VAL A 270 -6.72 5.69 14.51
N PHE A 271 -6.76 4.45 14.01
CA PHE A 271 -6.06 3.31 14.58
C PHE A 271 -4.55 3.53 14.63
N ILE A 272 -3.93 3.95 13.52
CA ILE A 272 -2.49 4.22 13.47
C ILE A 272 -2.12 5.34 14.44
N LEU A 273 -2.87 6.45 14.43
CA LEU A 273 -2.64 7.57 15.34
C LEU A 273 -2.76 7.13 16.80
N ASN A 274 -3.79 6.38 17.18
CA ASN A 274 -3.95 5.88 18.55
C ASN A 274 -2.79 4.95 18.96
N ASN A 275 -2.30 4.08 18.09
CA ASN A 275 -1.15 3.22 18.41
C ASN A 275 0.14 4.05 18.58
N LEU A 276 0.35 5.05 17.72
CA LEU A 276 1.49 5.96 17.85
C LEU A 276 1.38 6.78 19.14
N ILE A 277 0.19 7.31 19.45
CA ILE A 277 -0.11 8.09 20.67
C ILE A 277 0.08 7.27 21.94
N ARG A 278 -0.40 6.03 21.98
CA ARG A 278 -0.21 5.13 23.13
C ARG A 278 1.25 4.77 23.37
N SER A 279 2.08 4.84 22.33
CA SER A 279 3.51 4.54 22.40
C SER A 279 4.36 5.73 22.88
N PHE A 280 3.76 6.85 23.32
CA PHE A 280 4.40 8.13 23.70
C PHE A 280 5.27 8.06 24.98
N ASP A 281 6.33 7.27 24.93
CA ASP A 281 7.60 7.83 25.33
C ASP A 281 8.37 8.16 24.02
N PRO A 282 8.29 9.41 23.53
CA PRO A 282 8.93 9.81 22.28
C PRO A 282 10.46 9.63 22.33
N GLU A 283 11.07 9.72 23.52
CA GLU A 283 12.50 9.43 23.70
C GLU A 283 12.77 7.93 23.55
N PHE A 284 11.93 7.07 24.14
CA PHE A 284 12.04 5.62 23.99
C PHE A 284 11.87 5.16 22.54
N LEU A 285 10.94 5.76 21.80
CA LEU A 285 10.68 5.42 20.41
C LEU A 285 11.86 5.83 19.51
N ASP A 286 12.40 7.03 19.67
CA ASP A 286 13.58 7.49 18.92
C ASP A 286 14.81 6.61 19.24
N ILE A 287 15.02 6.27 20.52
CA ILE A 287 16.11 5.37 20.97
C ILE A 287 15.93 3.93 20.44
N THR A 288 14.69 3.48 20.24
CA THR A 288 14.35 2.16 19.70
C THR A 288 14.56 2.08 18.20
N LEU A 289 14.23 3.15 17.49
CA LEU A 289 14.33 3.23 16.04
C LEU A 289 15.74 3.63 15.55
N ARG A 290 16.60 4.15 16.44
CA ARG A 290 18.01 4.44 16.14
C ARG A 290 18.82 3.17 15.85
N ARG A 291 19.34 3.05 14.62
CA ARG A 291 20.24 1.96 14.19
C ARG A 291 21.72 2.39 14.25
N PRO A 292 22.66 1.50 14.67
CA PRO A 292 24.10 1.76 14.53
C PRO A 292 24.49 1.88 13.05
N GLY A 293 25.08 3.01 12.64
CA GLY A 293 25.67 3.19 11.30
C GLY A 293 24.83 3.93 10.25
N LEU A 294 23.61 4.40 10.58
CA LEU A 294 22.89 5.39 9.78
C LEU A 294 23.10 6.80 10.36
N SER A 295 23.20 7.81 9.49
CA SER A 295 23.31 9.21 9.91
C SER A 295 22.11 9.61 10.81
N PRO A 296 22.29 10.52 11.78
CA PRO A 296 21.33 10.83 12.83
C PRO A 296 20.03 11.56 12.37
N GLU A 297 19.63 11.45 11.11
CA GLU A 297 18.54 12.26 10.52
C GLU A 297 17.25 11.49 10.12
N LYS A 298 17.13 10.17 10.30
CA LYS A 298 16.22 9.40 9.41
C LYS A 298 15.19 8.42 9.97
N VAL A 299 14.92 8.35 11.27
CA VAL A 299 13.72 7.62 11.74
C VAL A 299 13.03 8.37 12.87
N ASN A 300 11.92 9.04 12.56
CA ASN A 300 11.06 9.74 13.53
C ASN A 300 9.61 9.32 13.25
N THR A 301 8.76 9.33 14.29
CA THR A 301 7.28 9.26 14.20
C THR A 301 6.71 10.13 13.06
N GLY A 302 7.34 11.28 12.79
CA GLY A 302 7.03 12.15 11.65
C GLY A 302 7.00 11.44 10.28
N MET A 303 7.73 10.34 10.11
CA MET A 303 7.72 9.54 8.88
C MET A 303 6.35 8.93 8.58
N ILE A 304 5.62 8.43 9.59
CA ILE A 304 4.27 7.88 9.37
C ILE A 304 3.22 9.00 9.45
N LEU A 305 3.40 9.99 10.31
CA LEU A 305 2.44 11.09 10.46
C LEU A 305 2.34 11.96 9.19
N SER A 306 3.46 12.27 8.54
CA SER A 306 3.47 13.06 7.30
C SER A 306 2.57 12.48 6.19
N PRO A 307 2.73 11.22 5.75
CA PRO A 307 1.88 10.67 4.71
C PRO A 307 0.42 10.49 5.15
N LEU A 308 0.13 10.31 6.44
CA LEU A 308 -1.26 10.32 6.94
C LEU A 308 -1.92 11.70 6.80
N ALA A 309 -1.19 12.78 7.11
CA ALA A 309 -1.68 14.14 6.90
C ALA A 309 -1.92 14.41 5.41
N VAL A 310 -1.00 13.98 4.53
CA VAL A 310 -1.15 14.12 3.08
C VAL A 310 -2.34 13.31 2.56
N ILE A 311 -2.63 12.13 3.13
CA ILE A 311 -3.84 11.38 2.80
C ILE A 311 -5.09 12.21 3.09
N ILE A 312 -5.19 12.86 4.25
CA ILE A 312 -6.34 13.71 4.60
C ILE A 312 -6.43 14.89 3.61
N LEU A 313 -5.32 15.56 3.32
CA LEU A 313 -5.27 16.65 2.35
C LEU A 313 -5.71 16.22 0.95
N ASN A 314 -5.28 15.05 0.48
CA ASN A 314 -5.71 14.50 -0.82
C ASN A 314 -7.22 14.28 -0.88
N LEU A 315 -7.82 13.80 0.21
CA LEU A 315 -9.27 13.63 0.30
C LEU A 315 -9.99 14.98 0.28
N MET A 316 -9.48 15.97 1.03
CA MET A 316 -10.05 17.31 1.07
C MET A 316 -9.98 18.03 -0.29
N ASP A 317 -8.85 17.95 -0.98
CA ASP A 317 -8.69 18.53 -2.32
C ASP A 317 -9.68 17.86 -3.30
N ALA A 318 -9.81 16.53 -3.23
CA ALA A 318 -10.78 15.81 -4.05
C ALA A 318 -12.23 16.18 -3.72
N TYR A 319 -12.53 16.53 -2.47
CA TYR A 319 -13.85 16.99 -2.04
C TYR A 319 -14.26 18.31 -2.70
N GLN A 320 -13.31 19.23 -2.87
CA GLN A 320 -13.54 20.56 -3.45
C GLN A 320 -13.72 20.53 -4.98
N GLU A 321 -13.13 19.55 -5.67
CA GLU A 321 -13.11 19.52 -7.14
C GLU A 321 -14.38 18.96 -7.79
N ARG A 322 -15.28 18.26 -7.07
CA ARG A 322 -16.46 17.56 -7.66
C ARG A 322 -17.66 17.46 -6.72
N ASN A 323 -18.83 17.17 -7.30
CA ASN A 323 -20.08 16.82 -6.61
C ASN A 323 -19.89 15.42 -5.96
N ASN A 324 -19.26 15.38 -4.80
CA ASN A 324 -18.90 14.14 -4.10
C ASN A 324 -20.04 13.66 -3.20
N ASP A 325 -20.28 12.34 -3.21
CA ASP A 325 -21.38 11.74 -2.44
C ASP A 325 -21.02 11.59 -0.95
N ASN A 326 -19.75 11.39 -0.62
CA ASN A 326 -19.31 11.06 0.73
C ASN A 326 -18.79 12.30 1.49
N ASP A 327 -19.46 12.68 2.58
CA ASP A 327 -18.97 13.71 3.51
C ASP A 327 -17.82 13.17 4.37
N ILE A 328 -16.60 13.59 4.02
CA ILE A 328 -15.37 13.21 4.73
C ILE A 328 -15.43 13.60 6.20
N VAL A 329 -15.88 14.82 6.50
CA VAL A 329 -15.92 15.33 7.87
C VAL A 329 -16.92 14.51 8.68
N ALA A 330 -18.09 14.19 8.12
CA ALA A 330 -19.08 13.35 8.81
C ALA A 330 -18.56 11.93 9.11
N VAL A 331 -17.76 11.34 8.21
CA VAL A 331 -17.16 10.03 8.45
C VAL A 331 -16.18 10.07 9.62
N PHE A 332 -15.27 11.06 9.66
CA PHE A 332 -14.35 11.21 10.80
C PHE A 332 -15.09 11.60 12.10
N ASP A 333 -16.15 12.41 12.00
CA ASP A 333 -16.98 12.81 13.14
C ASP A 333 -17.63 11.60 13.81
N SER A 334 -18.13 10.65 13.01
CA SER A 334 -18.74 9.41 13.51
C SER A 334 -17.80 8.50 14.31
N MET A 335 -16.50 8.79 14.31
CA MET A 335 -15.47 8.04 15.05
C MET A 335 -15.03 8.74 16.34
N GLU A 336 -15.58 9.92 16.67
CA GLU A 336 -15.24 10.68 17.88
C GLU A 336 -13.71 10.92 18.03
N CYS A 337 -13.06 11.20 16.90
CA CYS A 337 -11.60 11.15 16.78
C CYS A 337 -10.88 12.50 16.73
N ALA A 338 -11.55 13.63 17.02
CA ALA A 338 -10.94 14.94 16.79
C ALA A 338 -9.73 15.20 17.71
N ASP A 339 -9.80 14.75 18.97
CA ASP A 339 -8.66 14.79 19.89
C ASP A 339 -7.51 13.90 19.43
N THR A 340 -7.78 12.69 18.94
CA THR A 340 -6.76 11.80 18.38
C THR A 340 -6.05 12.44 17.19
N ILE A 341 -6.81 13.04 16.28
CA ILE A 341 -6.28 13.75 15.10
C ILE A 341 -5.43 14.94 15.54
N LEU A 342 -5.95 15.75 16.48
CA LEU A 342 -5.21 16.87 17.04
C LEU A 342 -3.89 16.43 17.65
N ILE A 343 -3.91 15.52 18.62
CA ILE A 343 -2.71 15.08 19.34
C ILE A 343 -1.72 14.45 18.37
N GLY A 344 -2.21 13.62 17.44
CA GLY A 344 -1.41 12.93 16.44
C GLY A 344 -0.67 13.88 15.50
N PHE A 345 -1.33 14.92 15.00
CA PHE A 345 -0.72 15.89 14.07
C PHE A 345 -0.10 17.11 14.76
N ARG A 346 -0.42 17.37 16.04
CA ARG A 346 0.18 18.46 16.81
C ARG A 346 1.69 18.30 16.94
N SER A 347 2.21 17.09 17.12
CA SER A 347 3.66 16.86 17.11
C SER A 347 4.29 17.21 15.75
N LEU A 348 3.61 16.86 14.65
CA LEU A 348 4.04 17.17 13.29
C LEU A 348 4.05 18.69 13.01
N LEU A 349 3.04 19.41 13.49
CA LEU A 349 2.89 20.86 13.34
C LEU A 349 3.85 21.67 14.23
N LEU A 350 4.16 21.17 15.45
CA LEU A 350 5.04 21.85 16.40
C LEU A 350 6.53 21.65 16.11
N ASP A 351 6.95 20.48 15.62
CA ASP A 351 8.38 20.12 15.53
C ASP A 351 9.14 20.75 14.34
N GLN A 352 8.55 21.64 13.53
CA GLN A 352 9.12 22.10 12.24
C GLN A 352 9.52 21.00 11.25
N ASN A 353 9.28 19.72 11.59
CA ASN A 353 9.52 18.57 10.70
C ASN A 353 8.60 18.63 9.47
N TRP A 354 7.43 19.28 9.57
CA TRP A 354 6.54 19.52 8.43
C TRP A 354 7.23 20.28 7.28
N VAL A 355 8.06 21.29 7.60
CA VAL A 355 8.84 22.10 6.64
C VAL A 355 9.88 21.24 5.91
N THR A 356 10.38 20.17 6.55
CA THR A 356 11.30 19.21 5.91
C THR A 356 10.57 18.19 5.03
N PHE A 357 9.24 18.08 5.16
CA PHE A 357 8.41 17.11 4.45
C PHE A 357 7.55 17.73 3.33
N SER A 358 7.31 19.04 3.36
CA SER A 358 6.63 19.78 2.31
C SER A 358 7.68 20.58 1.50
N ASP A 359 7.55 20.64 0.18
CA ASP A 359 8.57 21.14 -0.76
C ASP A 359 8.79 22.67 -0.71
N GLY A 360 9.07 23.25 0.47
CA GLY A 360 9.48 24.64 0.70
C GLY A 360 8.57 25.74 0.14
N LYS A 361 7.43 25.38 -0.48
CA LYS A 361 6.54 26.27 -1.24
C LYS A 361 5.05 25.99 -1.02
N GLY A 362 4.69 24.91 -0.31
CA GLY A 362 3.29 24.53 -0.03
C GLY A 362 2.93 24.54 1.45
N ASP A 363 3.76 25.17 2.29
CA ASP A 363 3.79 24.90 3.73
C ASP A 363 2.66 25.58 4.49
N GLU A 364 2.30 26.81 4.13
CA GLU A 364 1.25 27.57 4.81
C GLU A 364 -0.16 27.14 4.36
N GLU A 365 -0.35 26.87 3.06
CA GLU A 365 -1.67 26.47 2.55
C GLU A 365 -2.07 25.07 3.05
N SER A 366 -1.13 24.12 3.06
CA SER A 366 -1.40 22.74 3.49
C SER A 366 -1.63 22.64 5.00
N THR A 367 -0.88 23.39 5.80
CA THR A 367 -1.10 23.49 7.26
C THR A 367 -2.44 24.14 7.56
N THR A 368 -2.75 25.26 6.90
CA THR A 368 -4.04 25.95 7.04
C THR A 368 -5.21 25.03 6.66
N LYS A 369 -5.10 24.24 5.59
CA LYS A 369 -6.13 23.25 5.20
C LYS A 369 -6.32 22.20 6.29
N LEU A 370 -5.23 21.67 6.86
CA LEU A 370 -5.30 20.66 7.93
C LEU A 370 -5.89 21.24 9.23
N GLU A 371 -5.50 22.46 9.60
CA GLU A 371 -6.06 23.19 10.74
C GLU A 371 -7.55 23.50 10.56
N ASN A 372 -7.96 23.88 9.35
CA ASN A 372 -9.36 24.10 9.01
C ASN A 372 -10.17 22.79 9.13
N PHE A 373 -9.65 21.68 8.59
CA PHE A 373 -10.29 20.37 8.73
C PHE A 373 -10.50 19.99 10.19
N TRP A 374 -9.45 20.13 11.00
CA TRP A 374 -9.54 19.85 12.43
C TRP A 374 -10.54 20.78 13.14
N SER A 375 -10.53 22.07 12.84
CA SER A 375 -11.44 23.05 13.44
C SER A 375 -12.91 22.72 13.14
N ILE A 376 -13.22 22.32 11.89
CA ILE A 376 -14.57 21.90 11.51
C ILE A 376 -14.96 20.62 12.26
N LEU A 377 -14.04 19.66 12.38
CA LEU A 377 -14.29 18.39 13.07
C LEU A 377 -14.58 18.61 14.56
N MET A 378 -13.81 19.46 15.25
CA MET A 378 -14.06 19.83 16.64
C MET A 378 -15.42 20.51 16.83
N CYS A 379 -15.79 21.41 15.92
CA CYS A 379 -17.07 22.10 15.98
C CYS A 379 -18.23 21.09 15.89
N ARG A 380 -18.21 20.18 14.91
CA ARG A 380 -19.23 19.15 14.74
C ARG A 380 -19.33 18.20 15.95
N GLN A 381 -18.20 17.79 16.52
CA GLN A 381 -18.21 16.93 17.71
C GLN A 381 -18.83 17.64 18.91
N SER A 382 -18.50 18.92 19.13
CA SER A 382 -19.10 19.71 20.22
C SER A 382 -20.61 19.88 20.07
N GLU A 383 -21.10 20.07 18.85
CA GLU A 383 -22.53 20.15 18.53
C GLU A 383 -23.24 18.81 18.72
N SER A 384 -22.62 17.72 18.26
CA SER A 384 -23.13 16.34 18.41
C SER A 384 -23.22 15.91 19.87
N GLU A 385 -22.21 16.24 20.69
CA GLU A 385 -22.24 16.01 22.14
C GLU A 385 -23.32 16.83 22.85
N ALA A 386 -23.51 18.09 22.45
CA ALA A 386 -24.55 18.95 23.01
C ALA A 386 -25.95 18.42 22.67
N ALA A 387 -26.14 17.92 21.45
CA ALA A 387 -27.39 17.30 21.00
C ALA A 387 -27.68 15.98 21.75
N ARG A 388 -26.67 15.12 21.95
CA ARG A 388 -26.82 13.87 22.72
C ARG A 388 -27.19 14.11 24.18
N LYS A 389 -26.66 15.16 24.81
CA LYS A 389 -27.02 15.55 26.20
C LYS A 389 -28.47 16.02 26.33
N GLN A 390 -29.16 16.32 25.22
CA GLN A 390 -30.55 16.78 25.18
C GLN A 390 -31.54 15.68 24.77
N GLN A 391 -31.09 14.54 24.24
CA GLN A 391 -31.94 13.43 23.83
C GLN A 391 -32.15 12.42 24.98
N VAL A 392 -33.41 12.13 25.29
CA VAL A 392 -33.82 11.01 26.15
C VAL A 392 -34.03 9.80 25.24
N GLU A 393 -33.22 8.76 25.40
CA GLU A 393 -33.33 7.51 24.63
C GLU A 393 -34.71 6.88 24.85
N THR A 394 -35.51 6.74 23.79
CA THR A 394 -36.76 5.99 23.81
C THR A 394 -36.51 4.53 23.50
N GLU A 395 -37.11 3.62 24.28
CA GLU A 395 -36.90 2.15 24.21
C GLU A 395 -37.21 1.51 22.82
N ASP A 396 -37.91 2.21 21.93
CA ASP A 396 -38.38 1.70 20.64
C ASP A 396 -37.31 1.72 19.52
N ASP A 397 -36.25 2.54 19.64
CA ASP A 397 -35.20 2.64 18.62
C ASP A 397 -34.22 1.44 18.63
N GLN A 398 -34.13 0.71 19.74
CA GLN A 398 -33.20 -0.42 19.89
C GLN A 398 -33.57 -1.62 18.99
N ALA A 399 -34.85 -1.78 18.64
CA ALA A 399 -35.36 -2.91 17.87
C ALA A 399 -34.95 -2.89 16.38
N CYS A 400 -34.63 -1.72 15.83
CA CYS A 400 -34.21 -1.54 14.43
C CYS A 400 -32.69 -1.42 14.25
N CYS A 401 -31.91 -1.54 15.32
CA CYS A 401 -30.47 -1.42 15.29
C CYS A 401 -29.78 -2.68 14.75
N CYS A 402 -28.71 -2.48 13.98
CA CYS A 402 -27.86 -3.53 13.48
C CYS A 402 -27.15 -4.23 14.65
N CYS A 403 -27.39 -5.53 14.84
CA CYS A 403 -26.80 -6.33 15.91
C CYS A 403 -25.28 -6.55 15.78
N ILE A 404 -24.65 -6.06 14.70
CA ILE A 404 -23.20 -6.16 14.47
C ILE A 404 -22.48 -4.92 14.99
N CYS A 405 -22.98 -3.72 14.65
CA CYS A 405 -22.35 -2.46 15.07
C CYS A 405 -23.06 -1.76 16.23
N TYR A 406 -24.30 -2.16 16.55
CA TYR A 406 -25.18 -1.53 17.55
C TYR A 406 -25.39 -0.02 17.38
N ALA A 407 -24.96 0.57 16.26
CA ALA A 407 -24.98 2.01 16.02
C ALA A 407 -25.89 2.41 14.85
N ASN A 408 -25.91 1.60 13.78
CA ASN A 408 -26.65 1.92 12.56
C ASN A 408 -27.93 1.07 12.46
N ARG A 409 -28.97 1.57 11.78
CA ARG A 409 -30.19 0.79 11.49
C ARG A 409 -29.90 -0.40 10.56
N ALA A 410 -30.65 -1.49 10.74
CA ALA A 410 -30.53 -2.71 9.95
C ALA A 410 -31.15 -2.57 8.54
N THR A 411 -30.43 -1.91 7.63
CA THR A 411 -30.90 -1.54 6.28
C THR A 411 -30.69 -2.57 5.18
N ALA A 412 -30.09 -3.73 5.46
CA ALA A 412 -29.69 -4.70 4.44
C ALA A 412 -30.13 -6.12 4.80
N ARG A 413 -30.71 -6.85 3.83
CA ARG A 413 -31.13 -8.26 3.93
C ARG A 413 -30.28 -9.16 3.05
N PHE A 414 -29.84 -10.30 3.58
CA PHE A 414 -28.94 -11.21 2.87
C PHE A 414 -29.72 -12.35 2.21
N LEU A 415 -29.47 -12.63 0.93
CA LEU A 415 -30.07 -13.77 0.23
C LEU A 415 -29.09 -14.95 0.15
N PRO A 416 -29.56 -16.20 0.35
CA PRO A 416 -30.95 -16.63 0.56
C PRO A 416 -31.41 -16.66 2.04
N CYS A 417 -30.49 -16.48 2.99
CA CYS A 417 -30.78 -16.76 4.41
C CYS A 417 -31.66 -15.73 5.14
N SER A 418 -32.03 -14.62 4.51
CA SER A 418 -32.90 -13.55 5.00
C SER A 418 -32.49 -12.85 6.31
N HIS A 419 -31.28 -13.09 6.81
CA HIS A 419 -30.72 -12.33 7.93
C HIS A 419 -30.51 -10.86 7.56
N VAL A 420 -30.51 -9.99 8.56
CA VAL A 420 -30.41 -8.54 8.39
C VAL A 420 -29.25 -7.93 9.17
N SER A 421 -28.65 -6.88 8.60
CA SER A 421 -27.70 -5.98 9.28
C SER A 421 -27.79 -4.60 8.64
N CYS A 422 -27.01 -3.62 9.11
CA CYS A 422 -26.80 -2.41 8.32
C CYS A 422 -25.99 -2.75 7.05
N HIS A 423 -26.20 -1.99 5.98
CA HIS A 423 -25.45 -2.13 4.73
C HIS A 423 -23.93 -2.05 4.94
N GLY A 424 -23.45 -1.13 5.77
CA GLY A 424 -22.01 -0.98 6.03
C GLY A 424 -21.34 -2.24 6.61
N CYS A 425 -21.98 -2.91 7.57
CA CYS A 425 -21.43 -4.13 8.17
C CYS A 425 -21.33 -5.28 7.16
N ILE A 426 -22.40 -5.54 6.40
CA ILE A 426 -22.38 -6.65 5.42
C ILE A 426 -21.43 -6.36 4.27
N SER A 427 -21.44 -5.13 3.72
CA SER A 427 -20.58 -4.75 2.62
C SER A 427 -19.10 -4.88 3.01
N ARG A 428 -18.74 -4.56 4.25
CA ARG A 428 -17.37 -4.79 4.76
C ARG A 428 -17.03 -6.27 4.92
N HIS A 429 -17.96 -7.07 5.43
CA HIS A 429 -17.72 -8.49 5.67
C HIS A 429 -17.53 -9.28 4.39
N LEU A 430 -18.33 -8.97 3.36
CA LEU A 430 -18.23 -9.60 2.04
C LEU A 430 -16.90 -9.32 1.33
N LEU A 431 -16.11 -8.35 1.78
CA LEU A 431 -14.74 -8.13 1.27
C LEU A 431 -13.80 -9.28 1.61
N ASN A 432 -14.04 -9.97 2.74
CA ASN A 432 -13.15 -11.02 3.24
C ASN A 432 -13.85 -12.38 3.32
N CYS A 433 -15.18 -12.42 3.44
CA CYS A 433 -15.93 -13.65 3.62
C CYS A 433 -17.31 -13.57 2.95
N HIS A 434 -17.55 -14.42 1.95
CA HIS A 434 -18.82 -14.51 1.23
C HIS A 434 -19.91 -15.30 1.97
N ARG A 435 -19.78 -15.51 3.28
CA ARG A 435 -20.74 -16.28 4.09
C ARG A 435 -21.45 -15.39 5.10
N CYS A 436 -22.69 -15.68 5.45
CA CYS A 436 -23.49 -14.90 6.38
C CYS A 436 -22.92 -14.97 7.81
N PHE A 437 -22.89 -13.83 8.53
CA PHE A 437 -22.45 -13.75 9.94
C PHE A 437 -23.16 -14.74 10.86
N PHE A 438 -24.46 -14.94 10.64
CA PHE A 438 -25.34 -15.59 11.59
C PHE A 438 -25.48 -17.09 11.35
N CYS A 439 -25.52 -17.51 10.08
CA CYS A 439 -25.79 -18.90 9.69
C CYS A 439 -24.70 -19.53 8.83
N ASN A 440 -23.64 -18.80 8.47
CA ASN A 440 -22.53 -19.27 7.65
C ASN A 440 -22.93 -19.76 6.23
N CYS A 441 -24.17 -19.50 5.80
CA CYS A 441 -24.64 -19.76 4.43
C CYS A 441 -23.98 -18.79 3.44
N ILE A 442 -23.72 -19.20 2.20
CA ILE A 442 -23.16 -18.30 1.17
C ILE A 442 -24.16 -17.19 0.88
N VAL A 443 -23.70 -15.94 0.98
CA VAL A 443 -24.49 -14.75 0.63
C VAL A 443 -24.36 -14.55 -0.87
N CYS A 444 -25.46 -14.74 -1.59
CA CYS A 444 -25.50 -14.55 -3.05
C CYS A 444 -25.76 -13.09 -3.42
N ASP A 445 -26.56 -12.39 -2.61
CA ASP A 445 -26.96 -11.01 -2.88
C ASP A 445 -27.37 -10.28 -1.58
N VAL A 446 -27.34 -8.95 -1.62
CA VAL A 446 -27.71 -8.06 -0.50
C VAL A 446 -28.75 -7.05 -0.98
N VAL A 447 -29.94 -7.13 -0.43
CA VAL A 447 -31.07 -6.24 -0.77
C VAL A 447 -31.17 -5.13 0.27
N LEU A 448 -31.14 -3.87 -0.18
CA LEU A 448 -31.39 -2.71 0.67
C LEU A 448 -32.89 -2.62 0.99
N GLN A 449 -33.23 -2.60 2.28
CA GLN A 449 -34.57 -2.30 2.75
C GLN A 449 -34.71 -0.78 2.84
N GLY A 450 -35.43 -0.19 1.89
CA GLY A 450 -35.77 1.23 1.92
C GLY A 450 -36.85 1.50 2.98
N VAL A 451 -36.61 2.52 3.81
CA VAL A 451 -37.67 3.20 4.56
C VAL A 451 -38.53 3.94 3.54
N GLY A 452 -39.63 3.32 3.08
CA GLY A 452 -40.45 3.95 2.03
C GLY A 452 -41.61 3.13 1.45
N VAL A 453 -42.15 2.13 2.15
CA VAL A 453 -43.36 1.41 1.68
C VAL A 453 -44.42 1.23 2.78
N GLU A 454 -44.13 1.54 4.06
CA GLU A 454 -45.10 1.33 5.15
C GLU A 454 -45.96 2.55 5.52
N GLU A 455 -45.72 3.74 4.94
CA GLU A 455 -46.56 4.93 5.19
C GLU A 455 -47.75 5.09 4.22
N GLU A 456 -47.80 4.38 3.10
CA GLU A 456 -48.94 4.44 2.16
C GLU A 456 -50.10 3.50 2.52
N LEU A 457 -49.90 2.56 3.45
CA LEU A 457 -50.95 1.62 3.90
C LEU A 457 -51.70 2.04 5.17
N LYS A 458 -51.34 3.18 5.78
CA LYS A 458 -52.04 3.73 6.97
C LYS A 458 -52.90 4.96 6.68
N LYS A 459 -53.01 5.41 5.42
CA LYS A 459 -53.88 6.53 5.02
C LYS A 459 -55.16 6.11 4.27
N SER A 460 -55.47 4.82 4.23
CA SER A 460 -56.71 4.31 3.61
C SER A 460 -57.80 3.91 4.61
N ASP A 461 -57.58 4.07 5.92
CA ASP A 461 -58.55 3.75 6.98
C ASP A 461 -58.79 4.96 7.91
N ASP A 462 -59.10 6.13 7.32
CA ASP A 462 -59.82 7.24 7.99
C ASP A 462 -60.77 7.94 7.02
#